data_AF-A0A2N6K5B4-F1
#
_entry.id   AF-A0A2N6K5B4-F1
#
_cell.length_a   1.000
_cell.length_b   1.000
_cell.length_c   1.000
_cell.angle_alpha   90.00
_cell.angle_beta   90.00
_cell.angle_gamma   90.00
#
_symmetry.space_group_name_H-M   'P 1'
#
loop_
_entity.id
_entity.type
_entity.pdbx_description
1 polymer ?
#
loop_
_entity_poly.entity_id
_entity_poly.type
_entity_poly.pdbx_seq_one_letter_code
_entity_poly.pdbx_strand_id
1 'polypeptide(L)' 'MQKTTQNKFGFGMTDEDWFNLGKSDAWAGQPKVPPQQDAQAASMYELGYCEGEIKRAPIDTRAADQ' A
#
# COMPACT_ATOMS: atom_id res chain seq x y z
N MET A 1 15.14 6.12 18.93
CA MET A 1 15.64 6.96 17.82
C MET A 1 14.73 6.72 16.62
N GLN A 2 13.76 7.60 16.38
CA GLN A 2 12.87 7.46 15.22
C GLN A 2 13.61 8.09 14.03
N LYS A 3 14.24 7.24 13.21
CA LYS A 3 14.88 7.69 11.97
C LYS A 3 13.77 7.88 10.94
N THR A 4 13.07 9.00 11.02
CA THR A 4 12.19 9.44 9.94
C THR A 4 13.11 9.93 8.83
N THR A 5 13.44 9.04 7.90
CA THR A 5 14.16 9.39 6.67
C THR A 5 13.26 10.34 5.89
N GLN A 6 13.50 11.65 6.05
CA GLN A 6 12.95 12.66 5.16
C GLN A 6 13.61 12.48 3.79
N ASN A 7 13.08 11.56 3.00
CA ASN A 7 13.46 11.42 1.60
C ASN A 7 12.91 12.62 0.84
N LYS A 8 13.84 13.35 0.23
CA LYS A 8 13.69 14.70 -0.28
C LYS A 8 13.53 14.63 -1.80
N PHE A 9 12.59 13.85 -2.31
CA PHE A 9 12.23 13.81 -3.73
C PHE A 9 10.73 13.53 -3.91
N GLY A 10 9.92 14.57 -3.66
CA GLY A 10 8.46 14.53 -3.80
C GLY A 10 7.81 15.31 -2.66
N PHE A 11 7.47 16.57 -2.93
CA PHE A 11 6.92 17.52 -1.97
C PHE A 11 5.54 17.04 -1.45
N GLY A 12 5.51 16.18 -0.43
CA GLY A 12 4.31 15.96 0.40
C GLY A 12 3.96 14.53 0.83
N MET A 13 4.48 13.48 0.19
CA MET A 13 4.13 12.10 0.56
C MET A 13 5.25 11.40 1.31
N THR A 14 4.95 10.93 2.52
CA THR A 14 5.82 10.07 3.33
C THR A 14 5.78 8.63 2.83
N ASP A 15 6.69 7.79 3.33
CA ASP A 15 6.64 6.35 3.09
C ASP A 15 5.24 5.77 3.39
N GLU A 16 4.65 6.16 4.52
CA GLU A 16 3.32 5.69 4.92
C GLU A 16 2.21 6.14 3.94
N ASP A 17 2.33 7.34 3.36
CA ASP A 17 1.39 7.80 2.33
C ASP A 17 1.49 6.94 1.06
N TRP A 18 2.69 6.57 0.64
CA TRP A 18 2.89 5.67 -0.51
C TRP A 18 2.30 4.28 -0.26
N PHE A 19 2.48 3.75 0.96
CA PHE A 19 1.86 2.50 1.38
C PHE A 19 0.33 2.56 1.31
N ASN A 20 -0.26 3.59 1.90
CA ASN A 20 -1.71 3.78 1.92
C ASN A 20 -2.28 4.03 0.51
N LEU A 21 -1.54 4.73 -0.35
CA LEU A 21 -1.89 4.94 -1.74
C LEU A 21 -1.95 3.62 -2.50
N GLY A 22 -0.89 2.81 -2.43
CA GLY A 22 -0.86 1.49 -3.08
C GLY A 22 -2.02 0.61 -2.65
N LYS A 23 -2.30 0.57 -1.34
CA LYS A 23 -3.43 -0.18 -0.77
C LYS A 23 -4.79 0.30 -1.30
N SER A 24 -4.96 1.62 -1.40
CA SER A 24 -6.18 2.25 -1.91
C SER A 24 -6.38 1.96 -3.40
N ASP A 25 -5.31 2.04 -4.20
CA ASP A 25 -5.34 1.72 -5.63
C ASP A 25 -5.71 0.25 -5.85
N ALA A 26 -5.14 -0.66 -5.06
CA ALA A 26 -5.47 -2.07 -5.11
C ALA A 26 -6.94 -2.34 -4.74
N TRP A 27 -7.49 -1.65 -3.72
CA TRP A 27 -8.91 -1.72 -3.38
C TRP A 27 -9.81 -1.16 -4.48
N ALA A 28 -9.37 -0.09 -5.15
CA ALA A 28 -10.07 0.48 -6.30
C ALA A 28 -9.92 -0.37 -7.58
N GLY A 29 -9.05 -1.39 -7.57
CA GLY A 29 -8.72 -2.18 -8.76
C GLY A 29 -7.99 -1.39 -9.83
N GLN A 30 -7.33 -0.29 -9.47
CA GLN A 30 -6.52 0.50 -10.39
C GLN A 30 -5.21 -0.20 -10.71
N PRO A 31 -4.62 -0.04 -11.91
CA PRO A 31 -3.32 -0.61 -12.22
C PRO A 31 -2.21 -0.03 -11.32
N LYS A 32 -1.19 -0.85 -11.01
CA LYS A 32 0.00 -0.43 -10.25
C LYS A 32 0.73 0.70 -10.96
N VAL A 33 0.82 1.89 -10.35
CA VAL A 33 1.63 3.01 -10.85
C VAL A 33 2.64 3.46 -9.79
N PRO A 34 3.73 2.69 -9.58
CA PRO A 34 4.75 3.08 -8.62
C PRO A 34 5.57 4.29 -9.10
N PRO A 35 6.05 5.14 -8.19
CA PRO A 35 6.94 6.24 -8.52
C PRO A 35 8.30 5.73 -9.04
N GLN A 36 8.58 5.93 -10.32
CA GLN A 36 9.81 5.41 -10.97
C GLN A 36 11.10 6.08 -10.49
N GLN A 37 11.02 7.29 -9.92
CA GLN A 37 12.18 8.10 -9.54
C GLN A 37 12.64 7.85 -8.11
N ASP A 38 11.85 7.15 -7.29
CA ASP A 38 12.15 6.92 -5.89
C ASP A 38 11.92 5.45 -5.54
N ALA A 39 13.02 4.69 -5.44
CA ALA A 39 12.97 3.25 -5.20
C ALA A 39 12.37 2.89 -3.83
N GLN A 40 12.49 3.79 -2.85
CA GLN A 40 11.92 3.59 -1.51
C GLN A 40 10.39 3.74 -1.56
N ALA A 41 9.90 4.81 -2.18
CA ALA A 41 8.49 5.04 -2.41
C ALA A 41 7.85 3.96 -3.30
N ALA A 42 8.56 3.49 -4.34
CA ALA A 42 8.11 2.40 -5.20
C ALA A 42 7.91 1.11 -4.40
N SER A 43 8.90 0.74 -3.60
CA SER A 43 8.82 -0.45 -2.73
C SER A 43 7.64 -0.34 -1.74
N MET A 44 7.43 0.86 -1.16
CA MET A 44 6.38 1.07 -0.18
C MET A 44 4.98 1.05 -0.78
N TYR A 45 4.81 1.65 -1.97
CA TYR A 45 3.59 1.55 -2.77
C TYR A 45 3.27 0.10 -3.14
N GLU A 46 4.26 -0.65 -3.63
CA GLU A 46 4.08 -2.06 -4.00
C GLU A 46 3.66 -2.92 -2.80
N LEU A 47 4.25 -2.70 -1.62
CA LEU A 47 3.86 -3.39 -0.38
C LEU A 47 2.40 -3.11 -0.01
N GLY A 48 2.00 -1.84 -0.04
CA GLY A 48 0.62 -1.44 0.24
C GLY A 48 -0.37 -2.00 -0.77
N TYR A 49 -0.03 -1.96 -2.05
CA TYR A 49 -0.86 -2.51 -3.12
C TYR A 49 -1.02 -4.03 -2.97
N CYS A 50 0.04 -4.77 -2.66
CA CYS A 50 -0.07 -6.19 -2.35
C CYS A 50 -1.02 -6.45 -1.17
N GLU A 51 -0.94 -5.64 -0.10
CA GLU A 51 -1.84 -5.75 1.05
C GLU A 51 -3.29 -5.43 0.70
N GLY A 52 -3.54 -4.45 -0.18
CA GLY A 52 -4.87 -4.13 -0.68
C GLY A 52 -5.41 -5.16 -1.68
N GLU A 53 -4.54 -5.82 -2.45
CA GLU A 53 -4.89 -6.92 -3.38
C GLU A 53 -5.29 -8.19 -2.66
N ILE A 54 -4.90 -8.33 -1.38
CA ILE A 54 -5.52 -9.31 -0.49
C ILE A 54 -6.96 -8.84 -0.34
N LYS A 55 -7.79 -9.22 -1.32
CA LYS A 55 -9.24 -9.29 -1.19
C LYS A 55 -9.41 -9.95 0.14
N ARG A 56 -9.91 -9.20 1.11
CA ARG A 56 -10.38 -9.75 2.38
C ARG A 56 -11.18 -10.95 1.93
N ALA A 57 -10.61 -12.15 2.07
CA ALA A 57 -11.35 -13.34 1.75
C ALA A 57 -12.64 -13.12 2.53
N PRO A 58 -13.84 -13.33 1.96
CA PRO A 58 -14.96 -13.48 2.83
C PRO A 58 -14.47 -14.53 3.83
N ILE A 59 -14.27 -14.09 5.08
CA ILE A 59 -14.55 -14.96 6.20
C ILE A 59 -15.94 -15.41 5.84
N ASP A 60 -16.00 -16.56 5.18
CA ASP A 60 -17.20 -17.17 4.74
C ASP A 60 -17.94 -17.35 6.06
N THR A 61 -18.93 -16.48 6.27
CA THR A 61 -19.77 -16.49 7.45
C THR A 61 -20.69 -17.71 7.35
N ARG A 62 -20.13 -18.90 7.10
CA ARG A 62 -20.73 -20.22 7.21
C ARG A 62 -19.67 -21.23 7.67
N ALA A 63 -18.97 -20.91 8.76
CA ALA A 63 -18.31 -21.93 9.56
C ALA A 63 -18.39 -21.63 11.07
N ALA A 64 -19.50 -21.02 11.50
CA ALA A 64 -20.05 -21.27 12.83
C ALA A 64 -21.37 -22.02 12.59
N ASP A 65 -21.20 -23.29 12.26
CA ASP A 65 -22.24 -24.32 12.27
C ASP A 65 -22.69 -24.53 13.73
N GLN A 66 -24.00 -24.35 13.94
CA GLN A 66 -24.87 -24.94 14.98
C GLN A 66 -24.64 -24.58 16.45
#